data_AF-A0A0D8Y2K8-F1
#
_entry.id   AF-A0A0D8Y2K8-F1
#
_cell.length_a   1.000
_cell.length_b   1.000
_cell.length_c   1.000
_cell.angle_alpha   90.00
_cell.angle_beta   90.00
_cell.angle_gamma   90.00
#
_symmetry.space_group_name_H-M   'P 1'
#
loop_
_entity.id
_entity.type
_entity.pdbx_description
1 polymer ?
#
loop_
_entity_poly.entity_id
_entity_poly.type
_entity_poly.pdbx_seq_one_letter_code
_entity_poly.pdbx_strand_id
1 'polypeptide(L)'
;MVDRPQDFSDSTTVADGLTANELKKLKKQQKKQEKKQEQKKIASKKDEYTNPAMQFDADALLKTDKPLDDAAKFIQHLHMLGSKHVMAYNIGFEVYLRKNKPLLMLKCLKKAAMLDDNDPFLHVCRIKFLKIREKSNYTGVVGTLVEELSSQLFSVEDPFILNDDFKNRNINSLRHRLAVAESNLILDPTSESITKNWIFKSLEDDKLTGRTLKTVGNLYDGIHYGRYGKWSKEEIETFVRQCRSMFPQAQIFGGGSSTVITPLENEQNYVPNE
;
A
#
# COMPACT_ATOMS: atom_id res chain seq x y z
N MET A 1 13.21 -2.33 3.49
CA MET A 1 12.98 -3.58 4.24
C MET A 1 11.73 -4.27 3.70
N VAL A 2 11.89 -5.32 2.91
CA VAL A 2 10.78 -6.18 2.47
C VAL A 2 11.19 -7.59 2.80
N ASP A 3 10.68 -8.13 3.90
CA ASP A 3 11.04 -9.47 4.35
C ASP A 3 10.35 -10.50 3.45
N ARG A 4 11.12 -11.44 2.88
CA ARG A 4 10.59 -12.58 2.11
C ARG A 4 10.91 -13.89 2.84
N PRO A 5 9.99 -14.87 2.84
CA PRO A 5 10.22 -16.16 3.52
C PRO A 5 11.40 -17.00 2.99
N GLN A 6 12.01 -16.65 1.84
CA GLN A 6 13.17 -17.36 1.28
C GLN A 6 14.52 -16.93 1.87
N ASP A 7 14.56 -15.90 2.72
CA ASP A 7 15.80 -15.37 3.30
C ASP A 7 16.40 -16.27 4.43
N PHE A 8 15.91 -17.51 4.58
CA PHE A 8 16.23 -18.44 5.67
C PHE A 8 16.91 -19.76 5.26
N SER A 9 17.46 -19.89 4.04
CA SER A 9 18.21 -21.09 3.65
C SER A 9 19.68 -20.80 3.33
N ASP A 10 20.55 -21.10 4.30
CA ASP A 10 22.01 -21.06 4.18
C ASP A 10 22.56 -22.22 3.35
N SER A 11 23.39 -21.92 2.35
CA SER A 11 24.54 -22.78 2.03
C SER A 11 25.65 -21.98 1.35
N THR A 12 26.60 -21.54 2.17
CA THR A 12 27.90 -21.05 1.72
C THR A 12 28.83 -22.26 1.55
N THR A 13 29.48 -22.40 0.40
CA THR A 13 30.75 -23.13 0.30
C THR A 13 31.76 -22.30 -0.48
N VAL A 14 32.88 -22.03 0.17
CA VAL A 14 34.06 -21.33 -0.35
C VAL A 14 35.14 -22.38 -0.58
N ALA A 15 35.82 -22.35 -1.73
CA ALA A 15 37.19 -22.86 -1.85
C ALA A 15 37.87 -22.30 -3.11
N ASP A 16 38.97 -21.54 -2.95
CA ASP A 16 40.26 -22.24 -2.96
C ASP A 16 41.05 -22.35 -4.28
N GLY A 17 41.72 -21.29 -4.76
CA GLY A 17 43.07 -21.47 -5.31
C GLY A 17 43.34 -21.16 -6.79
N LEU A 18 44.02 -20.05 -7.06
CA LEU A 18 44.96 -19.92 -8.20
C LEU A 18 46.08 -18.91 -7.86
N THR A 19 47.26 -19.15 -8.44
CA THR A 19 48.59 -18.73 -7.98
C THR A 19 49.03 -17.30 -8.34
N ALA A 20 49.95 -16.75 -7.53
CA ALA A 20 50.39 -15.34 -7.49
C ALA A 20 51.11 -14.78 -8.75
N ASN A 21 51.39 -15.65 -9.74
CA ASN A 21 51.91 -15.37 -11.09
C ASN A 21 51.25 -14.23 -11.90
N GLU A 22 49.93 -14.36 -12.07
CA GLU A 22 49.18 -13.69 -13.14
C GLU A 22 48.49 -12.39 -12.66
N LEU A 23 48.29 -12.27 -11.34
CA LEU A 23 47.62 -11.15 -10.69
C LEU A 23 48.36 -9.82 -10.86
N LYS A 24 49.69 -9.84 -11.03
CA LYS A 24 50.51 -8.62 -11.18
C LYS A 24 50.43 -8.02 -12.60
N LYS A 25 50.21 -8.82 -13.65
CA LYS A 25 50.08 -8.31 -15.02
C LYS A 25 48.68 -7.74 -15.29
N LEU A 26 47.62 -8.36 -14.76
CA LEU A 26 46.25 -7.86 -14.88
C LEU A 26 46.01 -6.54 -14.13
N LYS A 27 46.55 -6.38 -12.90
CA LYS A 27 46.40 -5.17 -12.09
C LYS A 27 46.97 -3.90 -12.74
N LYS A 28 47.98 -4.03 -13.62
CA LYS A 28 48.61 -2.88 -14.29
C LYS A 28 47.82 -2.40 -15.52
N GLN A 29 47.06 -3.28 -16.17
CA GLN A 29 46.18 -2.91 -17.27
C GLN A 29 44.85 -2.32 -16.78
N GLN A 30 44.26 -2.88 -15.72
CA GLN A 30 43.02 -2.34 -15.12
C GLN A 30 43.20 -0.90 -14.60
N LYS A 31 44.30 -0.61 -13.88
CA LYS A 31 44.61 0.75 -13.39
C LYS A 31 44.74 1.81 -14.50
N LYS A 32 45.05 1.42 -15.75
CA LYS A 32 45.21 2.35 -16.87
C LYS A 32 43.87 2.62 -17.59
N GLN A 33 42.92 1.69 -17.51
CA GLN A 33 41.55 1.86 -18.02
C GLN A 33 40.65 2.60 -17.02
N GLU A 34 40.79 2.35 -15.71
CA GLU A 34 40.06 3.06 -14.65
C GLU A 34 40.33 4.57 -14.70
N LYS A 35 41.60 4.98 -14.80
CA LYS A 35 41.96 6.41 -14.89
C LYS A 35 41.37 7.12 -16.12
N LYS A 36 41.13 6.41 -17.23
CA LYS A 36 40.50 6.97 -18.43
C LYS A 36 38.97 7.06 -18.31
N GLN A 37 38.32 6.16 -17.58
CA GLN A 37 36.89 6.23 -17.30
C GLN A 37 36.56 7.29 -16.24
N GLU A 38 37.44 7.46 -15.25
CA GLU A 38 37.26 8.43 -14.16
C GLU A 38 37.37 9.87 -14.67
N GLN A 39 38.28 10.16 -15.60
CA GLN A 39 38.36 11.46 -16.26
C GLN A 39 37.13 11.79 -17.12
N LYS A 40 36.50 10.77 -17.75
CA LYS A 40 35.23 10.97 -18.49
C LYS A 40 34.04 11.21 -17.54
N LYS A 41 33.98 10.53 -16.39
CA LYS A 41 32.93 10.76 -15.38
C LYS A 41 33.01 12.12 -14.69
N ILE A 42 34.22 12.68 -14.53
CA ILE A 42 34.41 14.02 -13.94
C ILE A 42 33.98 15.12 -14.92
N ALA A 43 34.20 14.94 -16.22
CA ALA A 43 33.77 15.91 -17.23
C ALA A 43 32.24 15.99 -17.38
N SER A 44 31.51 14.90 -17.16
CA SER A 44 30.03 14.87 -17.25
C SER A 44 29.29 15.41 -16.02
N LYS A 45 29.99 15.75 -14.93
CA LYS A 45 29.38 16.23 -13.67
C LYS A 45 29.29 17.76 -13.55
N LYS A 46 29.71 18.52 -14.57
CA LYS A 46 29.80 19.99 -14.48
C LYS A 46 28.50 20.77 -14.72
N ASP A 47 27.43 20.12 -15.18
CA ASP A 47 26.19 20.83 -15.59
C ASP A 47 24.94 20.51 -14.77
N GLU A 48 25.05 19.87 -13.60
CA GLU A 48 23.91 19.67 -12.72
C GLU A 48 24.07 20.49 -11.44
N TYR A 49 23.37 21.61 -11.36
CA TYR A 49 23.05 22.29 -10.10
C TYR A 49 22.13 21.37 -9.26
N THR A 50 22.67 20.26 -8.78
CA THR A 50 22.07 19.46 -7.72
C THR A 50 22.71 19.91 -6.43
N ASN A 51 21.92 20.57 -5.58
CA ASN A 51 22.33 20.89 -4.23
C ASN A 51 22.84 19.59 -3.56
N PRO A 52 24.12 19.48 -3.15
CA PRO A 52 24.69 18.22 -2.64
C PRO A 52 23.98 17.69 -1.39
N ALA A 53 23.21 18.55 -0.70
CA ALA A 53 22.33 18.18 0.41
C ALA A 53 21.05 17.42 0.00
N MET A 54 20.74 17.32 -1.31
CA MET A 54 19.59 16.58 -1.85
C MET A 54 19.98 15.30 -2.59
N GLN A 55 21.26 14.90 -2.56
CA GLN A 55 21.67 13.61 -3.10
C GLN A 55 21.32 12.51 -2.10
N PHE A 56 20.13 11.94 -2.26
CA PHE A 56 19.70 10.80 -1.47
C PHE A 56 20.30 9.52 -2.03
N ASP A 57 21.03 8.79 -1.19
CA ASP A 57 21.44 7.43 -1.50
C ASP A 57 20.22 6.51 -1.30
N ALA A 58 19.70 5.97 -2.41
CA ALA A 58 18.56 5.07 -2.41
C ALA A 58 18.82 3.81 -1.57
N ASP A 59 20.04 3.28 -1.58
CA ASP A 59 20.41 2.09 -0.80
C ASP A 59 20.48 2.42 0.69
N ALA A 60 20.92 3.62 1.05
CA ALA A 60 20.92 4.09 2.43
C ALA A 60 19.48 4.29 2.96
N LEU A 61 18.58 4.86 2.14
CA LEU A 61 17.17 5.02 2.51
C LEU A 61 16.44 3.68 2.68
N LEU A 62 16.78 2.68 1.85
CA LEU A 62 16.21 1.33 1.98
C LEU A 62 16.66 0.61 3.26
N LYS A 63 17.83 0.98 3.80
CA LYS A 63 18.46 0.45 5.01
C LYS A 63 18.19 1.29 6.27
N THR A 64 17.19 2.19 6.27
CA THR A 64 16.89 2.97 7.48
C THR A 64 16.57 2.05 8.67
N ASP A 65 17.28 2.26 9.78
CA ASP A 65 17.11 1.48 11.02
C ASP A 65 15.80 1.81 11.74
N LYS A 66 15.22 3.00 11.49
CA LYS A 66 14.06 3.52 12.23
C LYS A 66 12.99 4.11 11.30
N PRO A 67 12.39 3.31 10.41
CA PRO A 67 11.43 3.79 9.41
C PRO A 67 10.21 4.50 10.02
N LEU A 68 9.74 4.06 11.20
CA LEU A 68 8.61 4.70 11.89
C LEU A 68 8.98 6.04 12.52
N ASP A 69 10.23 6.23 12.95
CA ASP A 69 10.69 7.52 13.47
C ASP A 69 10.80 8.53 12.35
N ASP A 70 11.32 8.11 11.20
CA ASP A 70 11.38 8.96 10.01
C ASP A 70 9.99 9.32 9.49
N ALA A 71 9.07 8.35 9.41
CA ALA A 71 7.68 8.62 9.07
C ALA A 71 7.02 9.62 10.03
N ALA A 72 7.25 9.47 11.35
CA ALA A 72 6.71 10.39 12.34
C ALA A 72 7.20 11.83 12.16
N LYS A 73 8.45 12.04 11.70
CA LYS A 73 8.95 13.38 11.35
C LYS A 73 8.10 13.99 10.25
N PHE A 74 7.79 13.28 9.17
CA PHE A 74 6.92 13.80 8.10
C PHE A 74 5.53 14.17 8.62
N ILE A 75 4.93 13.31 9.44
CA ILE A 75 3.62 13.58 10.05
C ILE A 75 3.67 14.82 10.95
N GLN A 76 4.76 15.02 11.71
CA GLN A 76 4.93 16.20 12.55
C GLN A 76 4.94 17.49 11.72
N HIS A 77 5.62 17.50 10.58
CA HIS A 77 5.60 18.66 9.67
C HIS A 77 4.20 18.90 9.10
N LEU A 78 3.47 17.85 8.70
CA LEU A 78 2.09 17.96 8.24
C LEU A 78 1.15 18.52 9.31
N HIS A 79 1.36 18.14 10.58
CA HIS A 79 0.62 18.67 11.71
C HIS A 79 0.96 20.14 12.00
N MET A 80 2.24 20.50 11.92
CA MET A 80 2.71 21.88 12.15
C MET A 80 2.17 22.85 11.09
N LEU A 81 2.12 22.41 9.84
CA LEU A 81 1.58 23.19 8.73
C LEU A 81 0.05 23.23 8.68
N GLY A 82 -0.64 22.40 9.48
CA GLY A 82 -2.10 22.35 9.52
C GLY A 82 -2.71 21.86 8.21
N SER A 83 -2.34 20.65 7.77
CA SER A 83 -2.89 20.05 6.55
C SER A 83 -4.42 20.13 6.49
N LYS A 84 -4.95 20.54 5.32
CA LYS A 84 -6.40 20.58 5.05
C LYS A 84 -6.93 19.26 4.49
N HIS A 85 -6.07 18.24 4.37
CA HIS A 85 -6.45 16.93 3.82
C HIS A 85 -6.62 15.91 4.95
N VAL A 86 -7.80 15.30 5.05
CA VAL A 86 -8.12 14.24 6.03
C VAL A 86 -7.11 13.08 5.99
N MET A 87 -6.64 12.74 4.78
CA MET A 87 -5.65 11.69 4.55
C MET A 87 -4.35 11.90 5.34
N ALA A 88 -3.90 13.15 5.55
CA ALA A 88 -2.69 13.42 6.32
C ALA A 88 -2.83 12.94 7.78
N TYR A 89 -4.00 13.17 8.37
CA TYR A 89 -4.29 12.73 9.74
C TYR A 89 -4.57 11.22 9.81
N ASN A 90 -5.21 10.63 8.80
CA ASN A 90 -5.41 9.18 8.72
C ASN A 90 -4.06 8.44 8.63
N ILE A 91 -3.12 8.91 7.81
CA ILE A 91 -1.77 8.34 7.74
C ILE A 91 -1.02 8.57 9.07
N GLY A 92 -1.17 9.77 9.67
CA GLY A 92 -0.62 10.06 10.98
C GLY A 92 -1.09 9.07 12.05
N PHE A 93 -2.39 8.76 12.07
CA PHE A 93 -2.96 7.73 12.94
C PHE A 93 -2.27 6.38 12.74
N GLU A 94 -2.13 5.90 11.50
CA GLU A 94 -1.50 4.61 11.19
C GLU A 94 -0.03 4.53 11.66
N VAL A 95 0.72 5.64 11.57
CA VAL A 95 2.08 5.73 12.09
C VAL A 95 2.08 5.67 13.63
N TYR A 96 1.23 6.47 14.29
CA TYR A 96 1.18 6.49 15.76
C TYR A 96 0.62 5.21 16.36
N LEU A 97 -0.28 4.51 15.65
CA LEU A 97 -0.77 3.18 15.99
C LEU A 97 0.39 2.20 16.12
N ARG A 98 1.26 2.13 15.10
CA ARG A 98 2.45 1.26 15.10
C ARG A 98 3.49 1.66 16.15
N LYS A 99 3.54 2.94 16.51
CA LYS A 99 4.41 3.48 17.58
C LYS A 99 3.80 3.40 18.99
N ASN A 100 2.58 2.89 19.11
CA ASN A 100 1.82 2.83 20.36
C ASN A 100 1.74 4.17 21.12
N LYS A 101 1.35 5.25 20.41
CA LYS A 101 1.19 6.60 20.98
C LYS A 101 -0.30 7.02 21.04
N PRO A 102 -1.09 6.57 22.04
CA PRO A 102 -2.56 6.68 22.03
C PRO A 102 -3.08 8.13 22.00
N LEU A 103 -2.46 9.05 22.73
CA LEU A 103 -2.87 10.47 22.71
C LEU A 103 -2.65 11.12 21.34
N LEU A 104 -1.62 10.70 20.60
CA LEU A 104 -1.37 11.17 19.23
C LEU A 104 -2.35 10.53 18.24
N MET A 105 -2.76 9.28 18.47
CA MET A 105 -3.84 8.64 17.71
C MET A 105 -5.15 9.43 17.87
N LEU A 106 -5.56 9.73 19.11
CA LEU A 106 -6.77 10.52 19.41
C LEU A 106 -6.71 11.94 18.80
N LYS A 107 -5.55 12.59 18.86
CA LYS A 107 -5.33 13.89 18.21
C LYS A 107 -5.56 13.81 16.70
N CYS A 108 -5.06 12.76 16.05
CA CYS A 108 -5.27 12.55 14.61
C CYS A 108 -6.74 12.32 14.29
N LEU A 109 -7.42 11.44 15.05
CA LEU A 109 -8.84 11.16 14.84
C LEU A 109 -9.71 12.41 15.02
N LYS A 110 -9.48 13.21 16.06
CA LYS A 110 -10.20 14.47 16.29
C LYS A 110 -10.01 15.45 15.14
N LYS A 111 -8.77 15.60 14.64
CA LYS A 111 -8.47 16.51 13.52
C LYS A 111 -9.04 16.02 12.20
N ALA A 112 -8.99 14.71 11.93
CA ALA A 112 -9.61 14.11 10.77
C ALA A 112 -11.14 14.31 10.79
N ALA A 113 -11.79 14.06 11.93
CA ALA A 113 -13.24 14.27 12.10
C ALA A 113 -13.67 15.72 11.90
N MET A 114 -12.83 16.69 12.29
CA MET A 114 -13.09 18.12 12.03
C MET A 114 -13.04 18.49 10.54
N LEU A 115 -12.34 17.71 9.70
CA LEU A 115 -12.23 17.95 8.26
C LEU A 115 -13.30 17.20 7.48
N ASP A 116 -13.45 15.91 7.73
CA ASP A 116 -14.44 15.04 7.11
C ASP A 116 -14.77 13.89 8.07
N ASP A 117 -15.89 14.03 8.78
CA ASP A 117 -16.34 13.03 9.75
C ASP A 117 -16.84 11.74 9.11
N ASN A 118 -17.24 11.80 7.84
CA ASN A 118 -17.78 10.66 7.10
C ASN A 118 -16.72 9.98 6.22
N ASP A 119 -15.45 10.34 6.35
CA ASP A 119 -14.37 9.73 5.56
C ASP A 119 -14.25 8.21 5.83
N PRO A 120 -14.22 7.37 4.78
CA PRO A 120 -14.11 5.91 4.94
C PRO A 120 -12.85 5.45 5.68
N PHE A 121 -11.71 6.10 5.45
CA PHE A 121 -10.46 5.73 6.11
C PHE A 121 -10.46 6.15 7.58
N LEU A 122 -11.06 7.29 7.91
CA LEU A 122 -11.27 7.72 9.28
C LEU A 122 -12.11 6.70 10.06
N HIS A 123 -13.17 6.17 9.46
CA HIS A 123 -13.98 5.11 10.08
C HIS A 123 -13.16 3.86 10.42
N VAL A 124 -12.32 3.40 9.48
CA VAL A 124 -11.40 2.28 9.75
C VAL A 124 -10.44 2.60 10.90
N CYS A 125 -9.87 3.81 10.93
CA CYS A 125 -8.99 4.25 12.01
C CYS A 125 -9.71 4.27 13.38
N ARG A 126 -10.97 4.70 13.42
CA ARG A 126 -11.83 4.66 14.61
C ARG A 126 -12.00 3.25 15.14
N ILE A 127 -12.34 2.29 14.27
CA ILE A 127 -12.50 0.89 14.63
C ILE A 127 -11.17 0.29 15.13
N LYS A 128 -10.05 0.56 14.47
CA LYS A 128 -8.72 0.15 14.92
C LYS A 128 -8.40 0.70 16.31
N PHE A 129 -8.74 1.96 16.58
CA PHE A 129 -8.51 2.60 17.87
C PHE A 129 -9.31 1.93 19.00
N LEU A 130 -10.61 1.72 18.79
CA LEU A 130 -11.46 1.04 19.78
C LEU A 130 -10.93 -0.37 20.08
N LYS A 131 -10.53 -1.11 19.03
CA LYS A 131 -9.98 -2.46 19.17
C LYS A 131 -8.63 -2.51 19.90
N ILE A 132 -7.73 -1.56 19.66
CA ILE A 132 -6.45 -1.51 20.38
C ILE A 132 -6.63 -1.02 21.80
N ARG A 133 -7.60 -0.12 22.06
CA ARG A 133 -7.94 0.36 23.40
C ARG A 133 -8.42 -0.81 24.28
N GLU A 134 -9.31 -1.66 23.78
CA GLU A 134 -9.75 -2.89 24.48
C GLU A 134 -8.58 -3.81 24.86
N LYS A 135 -7.55 -3.90 24.00
CA LYS A 135 -6.38 -4.75 24.22
C LYS A 135 -5.32 -4.10 25.11
N SER A 136 -5.31 -2.77 25.21
CA SER A 136 -4.22 -2.01 25.81
C SER A 136 -4.62 -1.52 27.20
N ASN A 137 -3.89 -1.98 28.22
CA ASN A 137 -4.05 -1.47 29.58
C ASN A 137 -3.24 -0.18 29.77
N TYR A 138 -3.75 0.96 29.27
CA TYR A 138 -3.15 2.26 29.54
C TYR A 138 -3.35 2.63 31.01
N THR A 139 -2.28 2.95 31.73
CA THR A 139 -2.33 3.28 33.17
C THR A 139 -1.83 4.69 33.45
N GLY A 140 -2.10 5.17 34.66
CA GLY A 140 -1.70 6.50 35.12
C GLY A 140 -2.38 7.63 34.34
N VAL A 141 -1.72 8.78 34.30
CA VAL A 141 -2.26 10.02 33.67
C VAL A 141 -2.63 9.81 32.20
N VAL A 142 -1.83 9.02 31.47
CA VAL A 142 -2.11 8.74 30.05
C VAL A 142 -3.38 7.92 29.90
N GLY A 143 -3.60 6.91 30.75
CA GLY A 143 -4.85 6.13 30.75
C GLY A 143 -6.07 7.01 31.00
N THR A 144 -6.03 7.84 32.04
CA THR A 144 -7.13 8.77 32.36
C THR A 144 -7.45 9.71 31.20
N LEU A 145 -6.42 10.30 30.58
CA LEU A 145 -6.61 11.19 29.43
C LEU A 145 -7.13 10.46 28.19
N VAL A 146 -6.72 9.20 27.98
CA VAL A 146 -7.22 8.38 26.88
C VAL A 146 -8.71 8.12 27.08
N GLU A 147 -9.15 7.74 28.27
CA GLU A 147 -10.58 7.52 28.55
C GLU A 147 -11.41 8.80 28.39
N GLU A 148 -10.96 9.90 28.99
CA GLU A 148 -11.64 11.19 28.90
C GLU A 148 -11.79 11.63 27.43
N LEU A 149 -10.70 11.64 26.67
CA LEU A 149 -10.73 12.07 25.26
C LEU A 149 -11.49 11.09 24.36
N SER A 150 -11.49 9.80 24.68
CA SER A 150 -12.26 8.81 23.92
C SER A 150 -13.76 9.04 24.13
N SER A 151 -14.21 9.25 25.37
CA SER A 151 -15.61 9.54 25.67
C SER A 151 -16.14 10.81 24.98
N GLN A 152 -15.26 11.80 24.75
CA GLN A 152 -15.60 13.02 24.01
C GLN A 152 -15.66 12.81 22.49
N LEU A 153 -14.89 11.86 21.96
CA LEU A 153 -14.73 11.65 20.52
C LEU A 153 -15.69 10.61 19.94
N PHE A 154 -16.07 9.62 20.75
CA PHE A 154 -16.92 8.51 20.35
C PHE A 154 -18.27 8.61 21.05
N SER A 155 -19.34 8.82 20.27
CA SER A 155 -20.71 8.73 20.78
C SER A 155 -21.16 7.28 20.98
N VAL A 156 -20.57 6.35 20.20
CA VAL A 156 -20.79 4.91 20.28
C VAL A 156 -19.45 4.25 20.51
N GLU A 157 -19.31 3.59 21.66
CA GLU A 157 -18.06 2.92 22.04
C GLU A 157 -17.97 1.48 21.57
N ASP A 158 -19.11 0.83 21.33
CA ASP A 158 -19.14 -0.52 20.75
C ASP A 158 -18.76 -0.43 19.26
N PRO A 159 -17.63 -1.02 18.85
CA PRO A 159 -17.18 -0.93 17.48
C PRO A 159 -18.06 -1.71 16.49
N PHE A 160 -18.81 -2.73 16.94
CA PHE A 160 -19.75 -3.44 16.07
C PHE A 160 -20.95 -2.57 15.73
N ILE A 161 -21.54 -1.92 16.75
CA ILE A 161 -22.65 -0.98 16.56
C ILE A 161 -22.20 0.20 15.69
N LEU A 162 -21.02 0.77 15.99
CA LEU A 162 -20.46 1.87 15.21
C LEU A 162 -20.27 1.49 13.73
N ASN A 163 -19.84 0.25 13.44
CA ASN A 163 -19.65 -0.20 12.06
C ASN A 163 -20.99 -0.43 11.33
N ASP A 164 -22.01 -0.96 12.00
CA ASP A 164 -23.34 -1.13 11.41
C ASP A 164 -24.01 0.23 11.14
N ASP A 165 -23.93 1.18 12.06
CA ASP A 165 -24.43 2.54 11.86
C ASP A 165 -23.74 3.24 10.68
N PHE A 166 -22.44 3.05 10.52
CA PHE A 166 -21.68 3.60 9.39
C PHE A 166 -22.10 2.96 8.07
N LYS A 167 -22.34 1.64 8.06
CA LYS A 167 -22.86 0.90 6.90
C LYS A 167 -24.24 1.41 6.49
N ASN A 168 -25.16 1.57 7.43
CA ASN A 168 -26.54 1.97 7.15
C ASN A 168 -26.60 3.40 6.57
N ARG A 169 -25.78 4.32 7.09
CA ARG A 169 -25.70 5.71 6.58
C ARG A 169 -25.10 5.82 5.18
N ASN A 170 -24.17 4.92 4.83
CA ASN A 170 -23.35 5.05 3.62
C ASN A 170 -23.50 3.89 2.63
N ILE A 171 -24.63 3.18 2.70
CA ILE A 171 -24.85 1.94 1.95
C ILE A 171 -24.68 2.11 0.44
N ASN A 172 -24.92 3.29 -0.13
CA ASN A 172 -24.81 3.51 -1.58
C ASN A 172 -23.43 4.01 -2.04
N SER A 173 -22.37 3.89 -1.24
CA SER A 173 -21.02 4.30 -1.63
C SER A 173 -20.01 3.16 -1.55
N LEU A 174 -19.33 2.86 -2.67
CA LEU A 174 -18.34 1.77 -2.71
C LEU A 174 -17.24 1.95 -1.68
N ARG A 175 -16.67 3.16 -1.56
CA ARG A 175 -15.56 3.42 -0.63
C ARG A 175 -15.97 3.15 0.83
N HIS A 176 -17.20 3.49 1.19
CA HIS A 176 -17.72 3.25 2.54
C HIS A 176 -18.02 1.77 2.76
N ARG A 177 -18.59 1.06 1.77
CA ARG A 177 -18.76 -0.41 1.84
C ARG A 177 -17.42 -1.13 2.04
N LEU A 178 -16.36 -0.67 1.38
CA LEU A 178 -15.02 -1.22 1.54
C LEU A 178 -14.42 -0.93 2.93
N ALA A 179 -14.67 0.25 3.50
CA ALA A 179 -14.29 0.54 4.87
C ALA A 179 -15.04 -0.35 5.88
N VAL A 180 -16.34 -0.57 5.70
CA VAL A 180 -17.14 -1.51 6.50
C VAL A 180 -16.58 -2.94 6.39
N ALA A 181 -16.22 -3.36 5.18
CA ALA A 181 -15.60 -4.66 4.93
C ALA A 181 -14.26 -4.83 5.66
N GLU A 182 -13.36 -3.84 5.57
CA GLU A 182 -12.10 -3.85 6.33
C GLU A 182 -12.35 -3.88 7.85
N SER A 183 -13.28 -3.06 8.34
CA SER A 183 -13.67 -3.02 9.75
C SER A 183 -14.24 -4.35 10.24
N ASN A 184 -15.05 -5.05 9.44
CA ASN A 184 -15.57 -6.38 9.81
C ASN A 184 -14.44 -7.38 10.05
N LEU A 185 -13.40 -7.39 9.21
CA LEU A 185 -12.25 -8.27 9.38
C LEU A 185 -11.38 -7.91 10.59
N ILE A 186 -11.29 -6.62 10.91
CA ILE A 186 -10.58 -6.15 12.11
C ILE A 186 -11.30 -6.59 13.39
N LEU A 187 -12.64 -6.57 13.37
CA LEU A 187 -13.47 -6.94 14.51
C LEU A 187 -13.60 -8.45 14.68
N ASP A 188 -13.87 -9.14 13.58
CA ASP A 188 -14.02 -10.59 13.51
C ASP A 188 -13.26 -11.16 12.29
N PRO A 189 -12.03 -11.67 12.49
CA PRO A 189 -11.27 -12.32 11.43
C PRO A 189 -11.95 -13.57 10.83
N THR A 190 -12.93 -14.17 11.51
CA THR A 190 -13.64 -15.34 10.96
C THR A 190 -14.69 -14.97 9.91
N SER A 191 -15.02 -13.67 9.81
CA SER A 191 -15.99 -13.12 8.85
C SER A 191 -15.45 -12.98 7.41
N GLU A 192 -14.28 -13.54 7.10
CA GLU A 192 -13.62 -13.43 5.78
C GLU A 192 -14.52 -13.80 4.60
N SER A 193 -15.15 -14.98 4.65
CA SER A 193 -16.03 -15.45 3.56
C SER A 193 -17.22 -14.50 3.32
N ILE A 194 -17.85 -14.03 4.41
CA ILE A 194 -18.97 -13.10 4.37
C ILE A 194 -18.51 -11.76 3.77
N THR A 195 -17.34 -11.28 4.18
CA THR A 195 -16.76 -10.02 3.72
C THR A 195 -16.43 -10.06 2.23
N LYS A 196 -15.84 -11.16 1.73
CA LYS A 196 -15.57 -11.35 0.30
C LYS A 196 -16.87 -11.35 -0.51
N ASN A 197 -17.88 -12.09 -0.06
CA ASN A 197 -19.20 -12.13 -0.72
C ASN A 197 -19.84 -10.73 -0.77
N TRP A 198 -19.72 -9.97 0.33
CA TRP A 198 -20.17 -8.58 0.41
C TRP A 198 -19.49 -7.68 -0.63
N ILE A 199 -18.17 -7.82 -0.81
CA ILE A 199 -17.41 -7.07 -1.81
C ILE A 199 -17.89 -7.42 -3.22
N PHE A 200 -18.05 -8.71 -3.56
CA PHE A 200 -18.55 -9.14 -4.86
C PHE A 200 -19.93 -8.56 -5.16
N LYS A 201 -20.89 -8.74 -4.24
CA LYS A 201 -22.25 -8.20 -4.37
C LYS A 201 -22.28 -6.68 -4.46
N SER A 202 -21.34 -6.01 -3.80
CA SER A 202 -21.24 -4.55 -3.91
C SER A 202 -20.91 -4.11 -5.32
N LEU A 203 -20.04 -4.83 -6.05
CA LEU A 203 -19.71 -4.47 -7.43
C LEU A 203 -20.86 -4.69 -8.42
N GLU A 204 -21.79 -5.58 -8.09
CA GLU A 204 -23.01 -5.89 -8.87
C GLU A 204 -24.15 -4.89 -8.62
N ASP A 205 -24.05 -4.07 -7.58
CA ASP A 205 -25.13 -3.16 -7.20
C ASP A 205 -25.16 -1.91 -8.09
N ASP A 206 -26.22 -1.80 -8.90
CA ASP A 206 -26.42 -0.69 -9.83
C ASP A 206 -26.68 0.66 -9.14
N LYS A 207 -27.13 0.65 -7.87
CA LYS A 207 -27.36 1.88 -7.09
C LYS A 207 -26.08 2.42 -6.48
N LEU A 208 -24.96 1.72 -6.62
CA LEU A 208 -23.70 2.06 -5.99
C LEU A 208 -23.01 3.24 -6.67
N THR A 209 -22.70 4.25 -5.88
CA THR A 209 -21.86 5.38 -6.28
C THR A 209 -20.38 5.09 -6.05
N GLY A 210 -19.53 5.71 -6.89
CA GLY A 210 -18.09 5.62 -6.74
C GLY A 210 -17.48 4.32 -7.27
N ARG A 211 -18.19 3.57 -8.13
CA ARG A 211 -17.66 2.44 -8.92
C ARG A 211 -16.82 2.95 -10.09
N THR A 212 -15.66 3.53 -9.79
CA THR A 212 -14.71 4.08 -10.77
C THR A 212 -13.52 3.14 -10.97
N LEU A 213 -12.79 3.30 -12.09
CA LEU A 213 -11.57 2.53 -12.34
C LEU A 213 -10.55 2.69 -11.19
N LYS A 214 -10.39 3.91 -10.66
CA LYS A 214 -9.47 4.19 -9.55
C LYS A 214 -9.86 3.44 -8.26
N THR A 215 -11.14 3.44 -7.90
CA THR A 215 -11.61 2.77 -6.68
C THR A 215 -11.55 1.25 -6.79
N VAL A 216 -11.86 0.70 -7.96
CA VAL A 216 -11.78 -0.75 -8.19
C VAL A 216 -10.33 -1.21 -8.35
N GLY A 217 -9.45 -0.38 -8.93
CA GLY A 217 -8.01 -0.61 -8.92
C GLY A 217 -7.42 -0.61 -7.51
N ASN A 218 -7.79 0.37 -6.68
CA ASN A 218 -7.37 0.39 -5.27
C ASN A 218 -7.89 -0.82 -4.47
N LEU A 219 -9.09 -1.33 -4.82
CA LEU A 219 -9.64 -2.56 -4.25
C LEU A 219 -8.79 -3.77 -4.67
N TYR A 220 -8.42 -3.88 -5.95
CA TYR A 220 -7.55 -4.93 -6.45
C TYR A 220 -6.19 -4.94 -5.75
N ASP A 221 -5.55 -3.77 -5.63
CA ASP A 221 -4.30 -3.64 -4.87
C ASP A 221 -4.48 -4.01 -3.40
N GLY A 222 -5.61 -3.63 -2.80
CA GLY A 222 -5.96 -3.98 -1.43
C GLY A 222 -6.19 -5.48 -1.22
N ILE A 223 -6.76 -6.17 -2.21
CA ILE A 223 -6.93 -7.63 -2.21
C ILE A 223 -5.56 -8.32 -2.24
N HIS A 224 -4.68 -7.91 -3.16
CA HIS A 224 -3.32 -8.45 -3.25
C HIS A 224 -2.47 -8.16 -2.02
N TYR A 225 -2.68 -7.00 -1.40
CA TYR A 225 -2.04 -6.62 -0.14
C TYR A 225 -2.57 -7.44 1.06
N GLY A 226 -3.73 -8.09 0.93
CA GLY A 226 -4.38 -8.84 2.02
C GLY A 226 -5.23 -7.98 2.97
N ARG A 227 -5.58 -6.74 2.59
CA ARG A 227 -6.46 -5.85 3.38
C ARG A 227 -7.86 -6.42 3.57
N TYR A 228 -8.33 -7.21 2.60
CA TYR A 228 -9.68 -7.79 2.56
C TYR A 228 -9.67 -9.31 2.77
N GLY A 229 -8.73 -9.82 3.57
CA GLY A 229 -8.54 -11.25 3.84
C GLY A 229 -7.67 -11.95 2.80
N LYS A 230 -7.54 -13.27 2.90
CA LYS A 230 -6.73 -14.09 1.98
C LYS A 230 -7.57 -14.59 0.81
N TRP A 231 -7.25 -14.16 -0.41
CA TRP A 231 -8.01 -14.55 -1.60
C TRP A 231 -7.33 -15.71 -2.34
N SER A 232 -8.12 -16.69 -2.76
CA SER A 232 -7.65 -17.79 -3.62
C SER A 232 -7.43 -17.29 -5.05
N LYS A 233 -6.72 -18.08 -5.86
CA LYS A 233 -6.50 -17.73 -7.27
C LYS A 233 -7.83 -17.65 -8.03
N GLU A 234 -8.73 -18.58 -7.77
CA GLU A 234 -10.05 -18.67 -8.40
C GLU A 234 -10.94 -17.47 -8.02
N GLU A 235 -10.88 -17.02 -6.76
CA GLU A 235 -11.58 -15.82 -6.29
C GLU A 235 -11.05 -14.56 -6.99
N ILE A 236 -9.72 -14.42 -7.12
CA ILE A 236 -9.09 -13.30 -7.82
C ILE A 236 -9.44 -13.33 -9.32
N GLU A 237 -9.42 -14.48 -9.97
CA GLU A 237 -9.79 -14.62 -11.38
C GLU A 237 -11.26 -14.22 -11.62
N THR A 238 -12.14 -14.60 -10.71
CA THR A 238 -13.57 -14.23 -10.75
C THR A 238 -13.73 -12.72 -10.59
N PHE A 239 -13.03 -12.11 -9.63
CA PHE A 239 -12.99 -10.66 -9.44
C PHE A 239 -12.48 -9.92 -10.68
N VAL A 240 -11.37 -10.39 -11.26
CA VAL A 240 -10.79 -9.80 -12.47
C VAL A 240 -11.75 -9.91 -13.65
N ARG A 241 -12.45 -11.04 -13.82
CA ARG A 241 -13.47 -11.22 -14.86
C ARG A 241 -14.61 -10.20 -14.72
N GLN A 242 -15.10 -9.99 -13.50
CA GLN A 242 -16.12 -8.97 -13.21
C GLN A 242 -15.60 -7.57 -13.52
N CYS A 243 -14.35 -7.26 -13.14
CA CYS A 243 -13.72 -5.97 -13.42
C CYS A 243 -13.50 -5.72 -14.91
N ARG A 244 -13.18 -6.74 -15.71
CA ARG A 244 -13.09 -6.65 -17.18
C ARG A 244 -14.44 -6.32 -17.82
N SER A 245 -15.52 -6.90 -17.32
CA SER A 245 -16.88 -6.57 -17.78
C SER A 245 -17.20 -5.10 -17.55
N MET A 246 -16.82 -4.56 -16.38
CA MET A 246 -17.01 -3.14 -16.05
C MET A 246 -16.05 -2.20 -16.78
N PHE A 247 -14.79 -2.61 -16.99
CA PHE A 247 -13.73 -1.80 -17.58
C PHE A 247 -12.94 -2.58 -18.66
N PRO A 248 -13.50 -2.76 -19.87
CA PRO A 248 -12.91 -3.63 -20.90
C PRO A 248 -11.52 -3.21 -21.38
N GLN A 249 -11.22 -1.91 -21.30
CA GLN A 249 -9.95 -1.32 -21.76
C GLN A 249 -8.90 -1.20 -20.65
N ALA A 250 -9.23 -1.54 -19.41
CA ALA A 250 -8.33 -1.36 -18.28
C ALA A 250 -7.23 -2.43 -18.24
N GLN A 251 -5.99 -2.03 -18.54
CA GLN A 251 -4.81 -2.91 -18.52
C GLN A 251 -4.54 -3.55 -17.16
N ILE A 252 -4.90 -2.88 -16.06
CA ILE A 252 -4.75 -3.42 -14.69
C ILE A 252 -5.51 -4.72 -14.49
N PHE A 253 -6.58 -4.94 -15.26
CA PHE A 253 -7.35 -6.18 -15.26
C PHE A 253 -7.00 -7.08 -16.45
N GLY A 254 -6.03 -6.72 -17.29
CA GLY A 254 -5.69 -7.42 -18.54
C GLY A 254 -6.53 -7.00 -19.76
N GLY A 255 -7.26 -5.89 -19.67
CA GLY A 255 -7.97 -5.28 -20.79
C GLY A 255 -7.03 -4.61 -21.79
N GLY A 256 -7.53 -4.31 -23.00
CA GLY A 256 -6.76 -3.65 -24.06
C GLY A 256 -5.69 -4.51 -24.75
N SER A 257 -5.52 -5.78 -24.35
CA SER A 257 -4.80 -6.78 -25.13
C SER A 257 -5.70 -7.21 -26.29
N SER A 258 -5.63 -6.47 -27.40
CA SER A 258 -6.17 -6.98 -28.67
C SER A 258 -5.46 -8.31 -28.93
N THR A 259 -6.22 -9.40 -29.01
CA THR A 259 -5.78 -10.59 -29.72
C THR A 259 -5.24 -10.10 -31.06
N VAL A 260 -3.93 -10.25 -31.27
CA VAL A 260 -3.33 -10.06 -32.59
C VAL A 260 -4.19 -10.88 -33.55
N ILE A 261 -4.89 -10.21 -34.45
CA ILE A 261 -5.52 -10.86 -35.59
C ILE A 261 -4.35 -11.40 -36.40
N THR A 262 -4.00 -12.67 -36.21
CA THR A 262 -3.15 -13.40 -37.15
C THR A 262 -3.84 -13.28 -38.50
N PRO A 263 -3.20 -12.69 -39.53
CA PRO A 263 -3.74 -12.71 -40.87
C PRO A 263 -3.92 -14.17 -41.27
N LEU A 264 -5.14 -14.54 -41.64
CA LEU A 264 -5.44 -15.83 -42.25
C LEU A 264 -4.48 -16.03 -43.44
N GLU A 265 -3.78 -17.15 -43.44
CA GLU A 265 -3.04 -17.66 -44.60
C GLU A 265 -4.00 -17.76 -45.79
N ASN A 266 -3.89 -16.80 -46.72
CA ASN A 266 -4.38 -16.98 -48.08
C ASN A 266 -3.19 -17.35 -48.95
N GLU A 267 -2.79 -18.62 -48.88
CA GLU A 267 -2.10 -19.26 -50.01
C GLU A 267 -3.07 -20.19 -50.73
N GLN A 268 -2.88 -20.28 -52.05
CA GLN A 268 -3.53 -21.15 -53.04
C GLN A 268 -4.77 -20.59 -53.74
N ASN A 269 -4.51 -19.83 -54.82
CA ASN A 269 -4.85 -20.30 -56.17
C ASN A 269 -4.22 -19.37 -57.23
N TYR A 270 -3.00 -19.69 -57.65
CA TYR A 270 -2.46 -19.24 -58.94
C TYR A 270 -2.27 -20.48 -59.80
N VAL A 271 -3.18 -20.67 -60.76
CA VAL A 271 -3.06 -21.68 -61.81
C VAL A 271 -2.42 -20.98 -63.01
N PRO A 272 -1.28 -21.47 -63.54
CA PRO A 272 -0.69 -20.92 -64.75
C PRO A 272 -1.45 -21.45 -65.97
N ASN A 273 -1.99 -20.55 -66.80
CA ASN A 273 -2.45 -20.93 -68.13
C ASN A 273 -1.32 -20.73 -69.14
N GLU A 274 -1.10 -21.81 -69.89
CA GLU A 274 -0.41 -21.85 -71.19
C GLU A 274 -1.04 -20.92 -72.23
#